data_AF-A0A4P7RBA0-F1
#
_entry.id   AF-A0A4P7RBA0-F1
#
_cell.length_a   1.000
_cell.length_b   1.000
_cell.length_c   1.000
_cell.angle_alpha   90.00
_cell.angle_beta   90.00
_cell.angle_gamma   90.00
#
_symmetry.space_group_name_H-M   'P 1'
#
loop_
_entity.id
_entity.type
_entity.pdbx_description
1 polymer ?
#
loop_
_entity_poly.entity_id
_entity_poly.type
_entity_poly.pdbx_seq_one_letter_code
_entity_poly.pdbx_strand_id
1 'polypeptide(L)'
;MNMFVQSFRRLAPLALVALLASCGGGGGDAGDSTEFAVVPATVSFKAGDGDTSCQYTKGTQLTFAIVGGQPPYRIVNSVPQYLQLDRTEATGKDPQFKVTTLTGCGDPLTILILDYHSQSASVEITIEKGDDAT
;
A
#
# COMPACT_ATOMS: atom_id res chain seq x y z
N MET A 1 -12.78 -11.68 65.67
CA MET A 1 -14.01 -11.06 65.12
C MET A 1 -14.66 -12.03 64.16
N ASN A 2 -15.94 -12.28 64.40
CA ASN A 2 -16.73 -13.37 63.83
C ASN A 2 -17.11 -13.18 62.37
N MET A 3 -17.30 -14.32 61.69
CA MET A 3 -18.17 -14.50 60.52
C MET A 3 -19.52 -13.77 60.67
N PHE A 4 -20.01 -13.18 59.58
CA PHE A 4 -21.41 -13.34 59.18
C PHE A 4 -21.56 -13.27 57.66
N VAL A 5 -22.22 -14.31 57.14
CA VAL A 5 -22.60 -14.59 55.75
C VAL A 5 -23.99 -14.02 55.49
N GLN A 6 -24.27 -13.53 54.26
CA GLN A 6 -25.52 -13.73 53.47
C GLN A 6 -25.52 -12.78 52.26
N SER A 7 -25.46 -13.25 51.01
CA SER A 7 -26.51 -13.93 50.23
C SER A 7 -27.67 -13.01 49.85
N PHE A 8 -27.64 -12.47 48.62
CA PHE A 8 -28.86 -12.08 47.89
C PHE A 8 -28.77 -12.52 46.42
N ARG A 9 -29.12 -13.79 46.24
CA ARG A 9 -30.02 -14.38 45.24
C ARG A 9 -30.45 -13.52 44.03
N ARG A 10 -29.95 -13.97 42.87
CA ARG A 10 -30.43 -13.93 41.46
C ARG A 10 -31.84 -13.40 41.17
N LEU A 11 -31.95 -12.69 40.04
CA LEU A 11 -33.00 -12.83 39.02
C LEU A 11 -32.51 -12.27 37.66
N ALA A 12 -32.42 -13.15 36.65
CA ALA A 12 -32.50 -12.86 35.20
C ALA A 12 -34.00 -12.68 34.82
N PRO A 13 -34.47 -12.25 33.61
CA PRO A 13 -33.85 -12.45 32.27
C PRO A 13 -34.20 -11.41 31.15
N LEU A 14 -33.77 -11.73 29.91
CA LEU A 14 -34.43 -11.50 28.59
C LEU A 14 -34.67 -10.07 28.04
N ALA A 15 -33.96 -9.72 26.95
CA ALA A 15 -34.46 -9.02 25.75
C ALA A 15 -33.34 -8.95 24.68
N LEU A 16 -33.32 -9.80 23.65
CA LEU A 16 -33.99 -9.69 22.35
C LEU A 16 -33.43 -8.57 21.43
N VAL A 17 -32.59 -9.01 20.48
CA VAL A 17 -32.43 -8.56 19.08
C VAL A 17 -32.86 -7.13 18.73
N ALA A 18 -31.88 -6.29 18.40
CA ALA A 18 -32.03 -5.22 17.41
C ALA A 18 -30.89 -5.31 16.40
N LEU A 19 -31.13 -6.08 15.33
CA LEU A 19 -30.40 -5.98 14.08
C LEU A 19 -30.65 -4.58 13.51
N LEU A 20 -29.77 -3.63 13.80
CA LEU A 20 -29.67 -2.42 12.98
C LEU A 20 -28.94 -2.82 11.70
N ALA A 21 -29.73 -3.29 10.74
CA ALA A 21 -29.42 -3.14 9.34
C ALA A 21 -29.28 -1.63 9.04
N SER A 22 -28.09 -1.09 9.25
CA SER A 22 -27.68 0.17 8.62
C SER A 22 -27.18 -0.15 7.22
N CYS A 23 -28.10 -0.59 6.37
CA CYS A 23 -28.00 -0.38 4.93
C CYS A 23 -28.66 0.97 4.66
N GLY A 24 -27.93 2.06 4.93
CA GLY A 24 -28.15 3.34 4.24
C GLY A 24 -27.32 3.23 2.95
N GLY A 25 -27.94 3.24 1.76
CA GLY A 25 -28.57 4.44 1.21
C GLY A 25 -27.43 5.33 0.71
N GLY A 26 -26.96 5.15 -0.52
CA GLY A 26 -27.68 5.58 -1.70
C GLY A 26 -27.15 6.95 -2.10
N GLY A 27 -26.11 6.97 -2.93
CA GLY A 27 -25.53 8.17 -3.54
C GLY A 27 -24.89 7.75 -4.84
N GLY A 28 -25.53 8.06 -5.96
CA GLY A 28 -24.94 7.83 -7.27
C GLY A 28 -23.86 8.88 -7.51
N ASP A 29 -22.62 8.44 -7.57
CA ASP A 29 -21.56 9.20 -8.23
C ASP A 29 -21.39 8.63 -9.64
N ALA A 30 -22.39 8.91 -10.48
CA ALA A 30 -22.17 8.97 -11.91
C ALA A 30 -21.35 10.23 -12.18
N GLY A 31 -20.04 10.13 -11.99
CA GLY A 31 -19.09 11.19 -12.25
C GLY A 31 -17.67 10.65 -12.14
N ASP A 32 -17.11 10.34 -13.31
CA ASP A 32 -15.70 10.26 -13.70
C ASP A 32 -14.69 11.03 -12.81
N SER A 33 -14.55 10.66 -11.55
CA SER A 33 -13.47 11.09 -10.66
C SER A 33 -12.67 9.84 -10.36
N THR A 34 -11.74 9.49 -11.26
CA THR A 34 -10.82 8.39 -11.00
C THR A 34 -10.11 8.64 -9.68
N GLU A 35 -10.26 7.72 -8.73
CA GLU A 35 -9.61 7.78 -7.42
C GLU A 35 -8.10 7.94 -7.60
N PHE A 36 -7.47 8.79 -6.78
CA PHE A 36 -6.04 9.02 -6.84
C PHE A 36 -5.27 7.75 -6.49
N ALA A 37 -4.59 7.17 -7.47
CA ALA A 37 -3.90 5.89 -7.36
C ALA A 37 -2.66 5.84 -8.25
N VAL A 38 -1.85 4.80 -8.07
CA VAL A 38 -0.74 4.46 -8.96
C VAL A 38 -0.90 3.04 -9.45
N VAL A 39 -0.67 2.83 -10.75
CA VAL A 39 -0.86 1.54 -11.43
C VAL A 39 0.44 1.09 -12.08
N PRO A 40 0.94 -0.12 -11.79
CA PRO A 40 0.49 -1.01 -10.72
C PRO A 40 0.82 -0.44 -9.32
N ALA A 41 -0.01 -0.76 -8.30
CA ALA A 41 0.26 -0.35 -6.92
C ALA A 41 1.28 -1.26 -6.23
N THR A 42 1.39 -2.52 -6.68
CA THR A 42 2.32 -3.51 -6.14
C THR A 42 3.05 -4.24 -7.26
N VAL A 43 4.33 -4.53 -7.05
CA VAL A 43 5.15 -5.37 -7.94
C VAL A 43 5.99 -6.29 -7.06
N SER A 44 5.96 -7.59 -7.33
CA SER A 44 6.85 -8.55 -6.68
C SER A 44 7.56 -9.39 -7.72
N PHE A 45 8.85 -9.64 -7.52
CA PHE A 45 9.63 -10.58 -8.29
C PHE A 45 10.77 -11.16 -7.46
N LYS A 46 11.20 -12.35 -7.85
CA LYS A 46 12.28 -13.10 -7.23
C LYS A 46 13.54 -13.03 -8.09
N ALA A 47 14.69 -12.87 -7.45
CA ALA A 47 15.98 -13.03 -8.13
C ALA A 47 16.17 -14.48 -8.60
N GLY A 48 17.00 -14.68 -9.62
CA GLY A 48 17.27 -16.02 -10.15
C GLY A 48 17.99 -16.92 -9.13
N ASP A 49 17.88 -18.23 -9.30
CA ASP A 49 18.54 -19.21 -8.42
C ASP A 49 20.05 -18.93 -8.31
N GLY A 50 20.57 -19.04 -7.09
CA GLY A 50 21.94 -18.67 -6.74
C GLY A 50 22.16 -17.17 -6.46
N ASP A 51 21.20 -16.29 -6.77
CA ASP A 51 21.28 -14.86 -6.48
C ASP A 51 20.64 -14.50 -5.13
N THR A 52 21.29 -14.95 -4.06
CA THR A 52 20.82 -14.71 -2.69
C THR A 52 20.98 -13.26 -2.22
N SER A 53 21.66 -12.43 -3.01
CA SER A 53 21.93 -11.01 -2.72
C SER A 53 21.25 -10.04 -3.68
N CYS A 54 20.43 -10.55 -4.60
CA CYS A 54 19.67 -9.81 -5.60
C CYS A 54 20.54 -8.89 -6.49
N GLN A 55 21.78 -9.32 -6.81
CA GLN A 55 22.72 -8.55 -7.64
C GLN A 55 22.27 -8.48 -9.10
N TYR A 56 21.67 -9.55 -9.61
CA TYR A 56 21.24 -9.65 -11.00
C TYR A 56 19.90 -8.97 -11.25
N THR A 57 19.20 -8.57 -10.19
CA THR A 57 17.98 -7.75 -10.31
C THR A 57 18.28 -6.31 -10.68
N LYS A 58 19.52 -5.83 -10.49
CA LYS A 58 19.95 -4.46 -10.78
C LYS A 58 19.68 -4.09 -12.24
N GLY A 59 19.13 -2.89 -12.45
CA GLY A 59 18.84 -2.35 -13.78
C GLY A 59 17.46 -2.75 -14.31
N THR A 60 16.68 -3.55 -13.56
CA THR A 60 15.28 -3.82 -13.89
C THR A 60 14.50 -2.52 -13.87
N GLN A 61 13.87 -2.18 -15.00
CA GLN A 61 13.09 -0.97 -15.14
C GLN A 61 11.59 -1.28 -15.01
N LEU A 62 10.96 -0.64 -14.05
CA LEU A 62 9.53 -0.70 -13.78
C LEU A 62 8.89 0.62 -14.19
N THR A 63 7.70 0.56 -14.80
CA THR A 63 6.95 1.74 -15.24
C THR A 63 5.63 1.81 -14.50
N PHE A 64 5.32 2.97 -13.97
CA PHE A 64 4.12 3.24 -13.19
C PHE A 64 3.36 4.41 -13.80
N ALA A 65 2.03 4.33 -13.79
CA ALA A 65 1.14 5.41 -14.19
C ALA A 65 0.44 5.96 -12.95
N ILE A 66 0.47 7.29 -12.78
CA ILE A 66 -0.35 7.99 -11.80
C ILE A 66 -1.73 8.15 -12.43
N VAL A 67 -2.80 7.82 -11.72
CA VAL A 67 -4.18 7.91 -12.22
C VAL A 67 -5.00 8.71 -11.21
N GLY A 68 -5.81 9.66 -11.69
CA GLY A 68 -6.57 10.56 -10.81
C GLY A 68 -5.69 11.57 -10.06
N GLY A 69 -6.27 12.23 -9.06
CA GLY A 69 -5.59 13.30 -8.29
C GLY A 69 -5.38 14.59 -9.09
N GLN A 70 -4.67 15.57 -8.49
CA GLN A 70 -4.40 16.85 -9.13
C GLN A 70 -2.90 17.14 -9.28
N PRO A 71 -2.39 17.37 -10.51
CA PRO A 71 -1.00 17.77 -10.72
C PRO A 71 -0.73 19.19 -10.18
N PRO A 72 0.52 19.55 -9.88
CA PRO A 72 1.74 18.74 -10.02
C PRO A 72 1.84 17.62 -8.96
N TYR A 73 2.40 16.49 -9.38
CA TYR A 73 2.68 15.36 -8.49
C TYR A 73 4.13 15.39 -8.01
N ARG A 74 4.36 15.05 -6.74
CA ARG A 74 5.68 14.81 -6.16
C ARG A 74 5.89 13.33 -5.92
N ILE A 75 7.01 12.80 -6.41
CA ILE A 75 7.37 11.39 -6.30
C ILE A 75 8.56 11.28 -5.34
N VAL A 76 8.36 10.61 -4.22
CA VAL A 76 9.29 10.52 -3.10
C VAL A 76 9.77 9.08 -2.96
N ASN A 77 11.08 8.90 -3.03
CA ASN A 77 11.74 7.61 -2.82
C ASN A 77 12.35 7.55 -1.41
N SER A 78 11.81 6.71 -0.53
CA SER A 78 12.31 6.53 0.83
C SER A 78 13.48 5.53 0.91
N VAL A 79 13.82 4.86 -0.19
CA VAL A 79 14.81 3.78 -0.28
C VAL A 79 15.78 3.98 -1.46
N PRO A 80 16.48 5.14 -1.55
CA PRO A 80 17.35 5.47 -2.68
C PRO A 80 18.57 4.54 -2.85
N GLN A 81 18.89 3.73 -1.83
CA GLN A 81 19.92 2.69 -1.91
C GLN A 81 19.49 1.46 -2.72
N TYR A 82 18.18 1.24 -2.89
CA TYR A 82 17.61 0.09 -3.62
C TYR A 82 16.90 0.49 -4.91
N LEU A 83 16.37 1.71 -4.99
CA LEU A 83 15.57 2.18 -6.12
C LEU A 83 16.10 3.52 -6.62
N GLN A 84 16.09 3.72 -7.94
CA GLN A 84 16.38 5.00 -8.59
C GLN A 84 15.17 5.47 -9.38
N LEU A 85 14.71 6.70 -9.15
CA LEU A 85 13.65 7.34 -9.92
C LEU A 85 14.22 8.01 -11.17
N ASP A 86 13.49 7.97 -12.29
CA ASP A 86 13.83 8.79 -13.48
C ASP A 86 13.49 10.27 -13.27
N ARG A 87 12.49 10.55 -12.43
CA ARG A 87 12.03 11.89 -12.07
C ARG A 87 11.40 11.90 -10.67
N THR A 88 11.41 13.07 -10.04
CA THR A 88 10.78 13.30 -8.72
C THR A 88 9.51 14.14 -8.81
N GLU A 89 9.14 14.60 -10.01
CA GLU A 89 7.95 15.40 -10.25
C GLU A 89 7.30 14.98 -11.58
N ALA A 90 5.98 15.09 -11.65
CA ALA A 90 5.21 14.82 -12.86
C ALA A 90 4.02 15.78 -12.99
N THR A 91 3.64 16.09 -14.23
CA THR A 91 2.51 16.97 -14.55
C THR A 91 1.72 16.40 -15.72
N GLY A 92 0.54 16.94 -15.98
CA GLY A 92 -0.36 16.49 -17.04
C GLY A 92 -1.35 15.42 -16.58
N LYS A 93 -2.15 14.93 -17.53
CA LYS A 93 -3.14 13.88 -17.29
C LYS A 93 -2.46 12.51 -17.30
N ASP A 94 -2.71 11.73 -16.26
CA ASP A 94 -2.23 10.36 -16.05
C ASP A 94 -0.73 10.13 -16.38
N PRO A 95 0.20 10.92 -15.80
CA PRO A 95 1.60 10.84 -16.17
C PRO A 95 2.25 9.54 -15.71
N GLN A 96 3.30 9.15 -16.42
CA GLN A 96 4.12 7.98 -16.07
C GLN A 96 5.47 8.38 -15.49
N PHE A 97 5.99 7.53 -14.61
CA PHE A 97 7.36 7.59 -14.10
C PHE A 97 7.98 6.19 -14.10
N LYS A 98 9.30 6.15 -14.00
CA LYS A 98 10.08 4.91 -14.05
C LYS A 98 10.91 4.76 -12.79
N VAL A 99 10.98 3.52 -12.32
CA VAL A 99 11.85 3.10 -11.22
C VAL A 99 12.84 2.09 -11.78
N THR A 100 14.12 2.30 -11.50
CA THR A 100 15.18 1.34 -11.83
C THR A 100 15.70 0.73 -10.54
N THR A 101 15.75 -0.60 -10.47
CA THR A 101 16.30 -1.30 -9.31
C THR A 101 17.82 -1.16 -9.25
N LEU A 102 18.34 -1.03 -8.04
CA LEU A 102 19.76 -1.09 -7.73
C LEU A 102 20.08 -2.47 -7.17
N THR A 103 21.24 -2.61 -6.53
CA THR A 103 21.64 -3.86 -5.88
C THR A 103 20.89 -4.04 -4.56
N GLY A 104 20.36 -5.24 -4.32
CA GLY A 104 19.89 -5.69 -3.01
C GLY A 104 18.43 -6.15 -3.01
N CYS A 105 18.13 -7.00 -2.03
CA CYS A 105 16.77 -7.49 -1.80
C CYS A 105 16.03 -6.54 -0.85
N GLY A 106 14.70 -6.50 -0.93
CA GLY A 106 13.89 -5.64 -0.06
C GLY A 106 12.41 -5.96 -0.14
N ASP A 107 11.71 -5.81 0.98
CA ASP A 107 10.28 -6.11 1.10
C ASP A 107 9.63 -5.34 2.29
N PRO A 108 8.69 -4.41 2.05
CA PRO A 108 8.44 -3.70 0.81
C PRO A 108 9.42 -2.53 0.62
N LEU A 109 9.81 -2.27 -0.62
CA LEU A 109 10.47 -1.03 -1.05
C LEU A 109 9.41 -0.05 -1.52
N THR A 110 9.21 1.05 -0.79
CA THR A 110 8.07 1.95 -1.02
C THR A 110 8.46 3.23 -1.75
N ILE A 111 7.66 3.61 -2.75
CA ILE A 111 7.65 4.96 -3.35
C ILE A 111 6.33 5.63 -2.98
N LEU A 112 6.41 6.87 -2.49
CA LEU A 112 5.24 7.70 -2.12
C LEU A 112 5.00 8.75 -3.20
N ILE A 113 3.75 8.89 -3.64
CA ILE A 113 3.32 9.88 -4.61
C ILE A 113 2.34 10.82 -3.90
N LEU A 114 2.59 12.12 -4.01
CA LEU A 114 1.73 13.16 -3.45
C LEU A 114 1.17 14.02 -4.58
N ASP A 115 -0.11 14.34 -4.52
CA ASP A 115 -0.74 15.31 -5.42
C ASP A 115 -0.61 16.76 -4.88
N TYR A 116 -1.15 17.73 -5.62
CA TYR A 116 -1.14 19.14 -5.21
C TYR A 116 -1.81 19.38 -3.84
N HIS A 117 -2.83 18.61 -3.50
CA HIS A 117 -3.55 18.68 -2.23
C HIS A 117 -2.92 17.83 -1.13
N SER A 118 -1.74 17.25 -1.36
CA SER A 118 -1.07 16.33 -0.45
C SER A 118 -1.87 15.06 -0.16
N GLN A 119 -2.80 14.68 -1.04
CA GLN A 119 -3.32 13.33 -1.08
C GLN A 119 -2.18 12.39 -1.47
N SER A 120 -2.21 11.17 -0.95
CA SER A 120 -1.12 10.21 -1.11
C SER A 120 -1.59 8.96 -1.83
N ALA A 121 -0.75 8.47 -2.74
CA ALA A 121 -0.79 7.11 -3.27
C ALA A 121 0.60 6.49 -3.11
N SER A 122 0.70 5.17 -3.07
CA SER A 122 1.97 4.46 -2.87
C SER A 122 2.16 3.32 -3.86
N VAL A 123 3.43 3.04 -4.12
CA VAL A 123 3.87 1.83 -4.82
C VAL A 123 4.70 1.00 -3.86
N GLU A 124 4.42 -0.29 -3.79
CA GLU A 124 5.22 -1.27 -3.05
C GLU A 124 5.93 -2.20 -4.03
N ILE A 125 7.24 -2.35 -3.87
CA ILE A 125 8.08 -3.20 -4.71
C ILE A 125 8.77 -4.22 -3.80
N THR A 126 8.55 -5.51 -4.08
CA THR A 126 9.19 -6.61 -3.37
C THR A 126 10.21 -7.27 -4.28
N ILE A 127 11.45 -7.39 -3.80
CA ILE A 127 12.57 -8.07 -4.46
C ILE A 127 13.02 -9.20 -3.55
N GLU A 128 12.53 -10.41 -3.85
CA GLU A 128 12.89 -11.61 -3.09
C GLU A 128 14.23 -12.18 -3.56
N LYS A 129 14.98 -12.77 -2.64
CA LYS A 129 16.23 -13.46 -2.96
C LYS A 129 15.96 -14.74 -3.78
N GLY A 130 16.93 -15.13 -4.60
CA GLY A 130 16.91 -16.43 -5.27
C GLY A 130 17.02 -17.59 -4.28
N ASP A 131 16.57 -18.78 -4.70
CA ASP A 131 16.85 -20.00 -3.94
C ASP A 131 18.34 -20.32 -3.99
N ASP A 132 18.81 -21.11 -3.02
CA ASP A 132 20.19 -21.58 -3.03
C ASP A 132 20.41 -22.49 -4.26
N ALA A 133 21.52 -22.30 -4.98
CA ALA A 133 21.87 -23.18 -6.10
C ALA A 133 22.06 -24.62 -5.61
N THR A 134 21.33 -25.56 -6.21
CA THR A 134 21.41 -27.01 -5.92
C THR A 134 22.44 -27.72 -6.78
#